data_AF-A0A929MVQ1-F1
#
_entry.id   AF-A0A929MVQ1-F1
#
_cell.length_a   1.000
_cell.length_b   1.000
_cell.length_c   1.000
_cell.angle_alpha   90.00
_cell.angle_beta   90.00
_cell.angle_gamma   90.00
#
_symmetry.space_group_name_H-M   'P 1'
#
loop_
_entity.id
_entity.type
_entity.pdbx_description
1 polymer ?
#
loop_
_entity_poly.entity_id
_entity_poly.type
_entity_poly.pdbx_seq_one_letter_code
_entity_poly.pdbx_strand_id
1 'polypeptide(L)'
;MIDIHSHVLYGVDDGAQSLDETRALLRQAYGQGIKTLIATPHQRKGRFEASRSTIDKHFQDLQTIAREVAPDLTVHLGTEVFYSNSMLDRLEQGQIL
;
A
#
# COMPACT_ATOMS: atom_id res chain seq x y z
N MET A 1 10.76 -9.12 10.99
CA MET A 1 9.33 -9.46 10.90
C MET A 1 8.79 -9.05 9.55
N ILE A 2 7.79 -9.76 9.02
CA ILE A 2 7.10 -9.40 7.78
C ILE A 2 5.68 -8.97 8.14
N ASP A 3 5.29 -7.77 7.73
CA ASP A 3 3.92 -7.29 7.79
C ASP A 3 3.26 -7.46 6.41
N ILE A 4 2.16 -8.19 6.35
CA ILE A 4 1.50 -8.56 5.10
C ILE A 4 0.28 -7.69 4.78
N HIS A 5 -0.11 -6.79 5.69
CA HIS A 5 -1.31 -5.98 5.52
C HIS A 5 -1.15 -4.61 6.18
N SER A 6 -1.05 -3.56 5.36
CA SER A 6 -0.80 -2.21 5.86
C SER A 6 -1.28 -1.13 4.90
N HIS A 7 -1.75 -0.01 5.47
CA HIS A 7 -2.25 1.16 4.74
C HIS A 7 -1.25 2.33 4.78
N VAL A 8 -0.03 2.08 4.30
CA VAL A 8 1.07 3.06 4.30
C VAL A 8 1.17 3.86 2.99
N LEU A 9 0.44 3.47 1.95
CA LEU A 9 0.43 4.16 0.67
C LEU A 9 -0.44 5.40 0.76
N TYR A 10 0.13 6.59 0.56
CA TYR A 10 -0.62 7.82 0.85
C TYR A 10 -1.70 8.13 -0.18
N GLY A 11 -2.82 8.70 0.28
CA GLY A 11 -3.83 9.37 -0.55
C GLY A 11 -4.61 8.45 -1.49
N VAL A 12 -4.63 7.14 -1.25
CA VAL A 12 -5.38 6.16 -2.07
C VAL A 12 -6.57 5.55 -1.33
N ASP A 13 -6.56 5.57 0.00
CA ASP A 13 -7.61 5.06 0.87
C ASP A 13 -7.66 5.82 2.22
N ASP A 14 -8.16 5.19 3.27
CA ASP A 14 -8.26 5.74 4.63
C ASP A 14 -7.00 5.52 5.49
N GLY A 15 -5.90 5.08 4.89
CA GLY A 15 -4.58 5.02 5.51
C GLY A 15 -3.89 6.39 5.57
N ALA A 16 -2.58 6.39 5.29
CA ALA A 16 -1.79 7.62 5.20
C ALA A 16 -2.42 8.62 4.20
N GLN A 17 -2.46 9.89 4.56
CA GLN A 17 -3.00 10.96 3.71
C GLN A 17 -1.89 11.81 3.07
N SER A 18 -0.65 11.69 3.54
CA SER A 18 0.51 12.44 3.05
C SER A 18 1.80 11.62 3.06
N LEU A 19 2.81 12.08 2.31
CA LEU A 19 4.16 11.48 2.31
C LEU A 19 4.80 11.49 3.71
N ASP A 20 4.51 12.52 4.52
CA ASP A 20 5.03 12.63 5.88
C ASP A 20 4.40 11.61 6.82
N GLU A 21 3.10 11.35 6.68
CA GLU A 21 2.43 10.26 7.40
C GLU A 21 2.96 8.89 6.97
N THR A 22 3.13 8.65 5.67
CA THR A 22 3.80 7.43 5.17
C THR A 22 5.17 7.23 5.83
N ARG A 23 6.01 8.27 5.87
CA ARG A 23 7.34 8.20 6.49
C ARG A 23 7.26 7.91 7.99
N ALA A 24 6.32 8.53 8.69
CA ALA A 24 6.12 8.30 10.12
C ALA A 24 5.71 6.85 10.40
N LEU A 25 4.78 6.30 9.62
CA LEU A 25 4.33 4.91 9.73
C LEU A 25 5.47 3.92 9.45
N LEU A 26 6.27 4.15 8.40
CA LEU A 26 7.42 3.28 8.10
C LEU A 26 8.49 3.32 9.21
N ARG A 27 8.78 4.49 9.78
CA ARG A 27 9.70 4.60 10.92
C ARG A 27 9.19 3.83 12.14
N GLN A 28 7.89 3.95 12.43
CA GLN A 28 7.26 3.23 13.53
C GLN A 28 7.32 1.72 13.30
N ALA A 29 6.91 1.23 12.13
CA ALA A 29 6.94 -0.18 11.76
C ALA A 29 8.36 -0.75 11.89
N TYR A 30 9.35 -0.03 11.36
CA TYR A 30 10.75 -0.44 11.46
C TYR A 30 11.25 -0.49 12.92
N GLY A 31 10.87 0.49 13.74
CA GLY A 31 11.17 0.50 15.18
C GLY A 31 10.56 -0.68 15.95
N GLN A 32 9.50 -1.30 15.43
CA GLN A 32 8.89 -2.52 15.96
C GLN A 32 9.53 -3.81 15.42
N GLY A 33 10.58 -3.72 14.60
CA GLY A 33 11.30 -4.87 14.04
C GLY A 33 10.73 -5.41 12.72
N ILE A 34 9.83 -4.67 12.07
CA ILE A 34 9.37 -4.97 10.71
C ILE A 34 10.48 -4.61 9.72
N LYS A 35 10.82 -5.57 8.86
CA LYS A 35 11.87 -5.44 7.83
C LYS A 35 11.33 -5.60 6.42
N THR A 36 10.16 -6.22 6.29
CA THR A 36 9.44 -6.36 5.02
C THR A 36 7.99 -5.99 5.26
N LEU A 37 7.43 -5.16 4.40
CA LEU A 37 6.06 -4.70 4.49
C LEU A 37 5.37 -4.83 3.13
N ILE A 38 4.14 -5.32 3.11
CA ILE A 38 3.28 -5.34 1.93
C ILE A 38 2.25 -4.22 2.11
N ALA A 39 2.31 -3.21 1.25
CA ALA A 39 1.28 -2.17 1.19
C ALA A 39 0.04 -2.77 0.52
N THR A 40 -1.08 -2.79 1.23
CA THR A 40 -2.33 -3.39 0.78
C THR A 40 -3.47 -2.38 0.83
N PRO A 41 -3.40 -1.28 0.06
CA PRO A 41 -4.46 -0.29 0.08
C PRO A 41 -5.80 -0.89 -0.34
N HIS A 42 -6.88 -0.32 0.16
CA HIS A 42 -8.23 -0.75 -0.17
C HIS A 42 -8.52 -0.66 -1.67
N GLN A 43 -9.08 -1.74 -2.22
CA GLN A 43 -9.85 -1.71 -3.47
C GLN A 43 -11.29 -2.10 -3.20
N ARG A 44 -12.15 -1.08 -3.15
CA ARG A 44 -13.58 -1.22 -2.86
C ARG A 44 -14.39 -0.37 -3.82
N LYS A 45 -15.17 -1.05 -4.66
CA LYS A 45 -16.06 -0.42 -5.64
C LYS A 45 -16.97 0.61 -4.97
N GLY A 46 -17.03 1.82 -5.54
CA GLY A 46 -17.83 2.94 -5.03
C GLY A 46 -17.31 3.62 -3.75
N ARG A 47 -16.10 3.30 -3.27
CA ARG A 47 -15.49 4.00 -2.12
C ARG A 47 -14.00 4.26 -2.28
N PHE A 48 -13.22 3.23 -2.61
CA PHE A 48 -11.76 3.30 -2.76
C PHE A 48 -11.38 2.76 -4.13
N GLU A 49 -11.27 3.67 -5.09
CA GLU A 49 -11.11 3.39 -6.53
C GLU A 49 -9.93 4.16 -7.13
N ALA A 50 -8.84 4.28 -6.37
CA ALA A 50 -7.60 4.86 -6.87
C ALA A 50 -7.15 4.13 -8.15
N SER A 51 -6.77 4.91 -9.16
CA SER A 51 -6.36 4.34 -10.45
C SER A 51 -5.04 3.57 -10.32
N ARG A 52 -4.81 2.58 -11.20
CA ARG A 52 -3.56 1.81 -11.23
C ARG A 52 -2.33 2.72 -11.36
N SER A 53 -2.40 3.75 -12.21
CA SER A 53 -1.30 4.70 -12.39
C SER A 53 -1.04 5.55 -11.14
N THR A 54 -2.08 5.92 -10.39
CA THR A 54 -1.93 6.60 -9.09
C THR A 54 -1.23 5.68 -8.08
N ILE A 55 -1.68 4.43 -7.97
CA ILE A 55 -1.09 3.43 -7.06
C ILE A 55 0.38 3.18 -7.41
N ASP A 56 0.70 2.95 -8.69
CA ASP A 56 2.06 2.68 -9.14
C ASP A 56 3.00 3.86 -8.86
N LYS A 57 2.55 5.10 -9.12
CA LYS A 57 3.32 6.32 -8.80
C LYS A 57 3.58 6.43 -7.30
N HIS A 58 2.54 6.35 -6.48
CA HIS A 58 2.70 6.48 -5.03
C HIS A 58 3.54 5.35 -4.45
N PHE A 59 3.54 4.17 -5.09
CA PHE A 59 4.39 3.05 -4.68
C PHE A 59 5.87 3.31 -4.95
N GLN A 60 6.22 3.98 -6.06
CA GLN A 60 7.60 4.43 -6.31
C GLN A 60 8.07 5.43 -5.24
N ASP A 61 7.18 6.34 -4.83
CA ASP A 61 7.45 7.28 -3.74
C ASP A 61 7.63 6.53 -2.40
N LEU A 62 6.77 5.56 -2.10
CA LEU A 62 6.89 4.69 -0.92
C LEU A 62 8.23 3.93 -0.90
N GLN A 63 8.67 3.38 -2.02
CA GLN A 63 9.96 2.69 -2.14
C GLN A 63 11.13 3.65 -1.86
N THR A 64 11.03 4.89 -2.30
CA THR A 64 12.06 5.91 -2.04
C THR A 64 12.11 6.24 -0.55
N ILE A 65 10.96 6.50 0.08
CA ILE A 65 10.88 6.77 1.52
C ILE A 65 11.37 5.57 2.34
N ALA A 66 11.04 4.33 1.95
CA ALA A 66 11.49 3.14 2.66
C ALA A 66 13.01 3.05 2.73
N ARG A 67 13.72 3.32 1.61
CA ARG A 67 15.18 3.36 1.57
C ARG A 67 15.77 4.48 2.43
N GLU A 68 15.09 5.63 2.53
CA GLU A 68 15.49 6.73 3.42
C GLU A 68 15.31 6.38 4.90
N VAL A 69 14.28 5.59 5.23
CA VAL A 69 13.99 5.15 6.61
C VAL A 69 15.02 4.13 7.07
N ALA A 70 15.28 3.09 6.27
CA ALA A 70 16.32 2.11 6.53
C ALA A 70 16.70 1.36 5.25
N PRO A 71 18.00 1.06 5.04
CA PRO A 71 18.47 0.38 3.83
C PRO A 71 17.99 -1.07 3.71
N ASP A 72 17.62 -1.71 4.83
CA ASP A 72 17.11 -3.08 4.88
C ASP A 72 15.58 -3.16 5.04
N LEU A 73 14.87 -2.02 4.98
CA LEU A 73 13.41 -2.00 4.92
C LEU A 73 12.94 -2.21 3.48
N THR A 74 12.31 -3.36 3.23
CA THR A 74 11.76 -3.72 1.92
C THR A 74 10.25 -3.51 1.90
N VAL A 75 9.73 -2.90 0.83
CA VAL A 75 8.29 -2.73 0.61
C VAL A 75 7.84 -3.43 -0.67
N HIS A 76 6.69 -4.10 -0.61
CA HIS A 76 6.01 -4.73 -1.74
C HIS A 76 4.62 -4.12 -1.91
N LEU A 77 4.07 -4.26 -3.12
CA LEU A 77 2.72 -3.82 -3.44
C LEU A 77 1.79 -5.03 -3.51
N GLY A 78 0.68 -4.94 -2.79
CA GLY A 78 -0.49 -5.78 -2.92
C GLY A 78 -1.74 -4.91 -2.84
N THR A 79 -2.90 -5.50 -2.54
CA THR A 79 -4.14 -4.75 -2.31
C THR A 79 -5.04 -5.52 -1.37
N GLU A 80 -5.82 -4.79 -0.56
CA GLU A 80 -6.93 -5.37 0.17
C GLU A 80 -8.19 -5.30 -0.70
N VAL A 81 -8.64 -6.45 -1.18
CA VAL A 81 -9.80 -6.54 -2.06
C VAL A 81 -11.06 -6.74 -1.22
N PHE A 82 -11.95 -5.75 -1.23
CA PHE A 82 -13.26 -5.91 -0.62
C PHE A 82 -14.13 -6.87 -1.46
N TYR A 83 -14.70 -7.89 -0.82
CA TYR A 83 -15.54 -8.86 -1.50
C TYR A 83 -16.74 -8.19 -2.19
N SER A 84 -16.99 -8.56 -3.44
CA SER A 84 -18.20 -8.19 -4.18
C SER A 84 -18.50 -9.24 -5.24
N ASN A 85 -19.73 -9.29 -5.73
CA ASN A 85 -20.13 -10.27 -6.75
C ASN A 85 -19.32 -10.14 -8.05
N SER A 86 -18.80 -8.95 -8.36
CA SER A 86 -17.96 -8.72 -9.55
C SER A 86 -16.46 -8.84 -9.25
N MET A 87 -16.06 -9.28 -8.05
CA MET A 87 -14.65 -9.23 -7.64
C MET A 87 -13.78 -10.19 -8.45
N LEU A 88 -14.26 -11.41 -8.69
CA LEU A 88 -13.55 -12.42 -9.48
C LEU A 88 -13.34 -11.95 -10.92
N ASP A 89 -14.40 -11.51 -11.60
CA ASP A 89 -14.33 -10.99 -12.98
C ASP A 89 -13.31 -9.84 -13.10
N ARG A 90 -13.32 -8.92 -12.13
CA ARG A 90 -12.38 -7.79 -12.10
C ARG A 90 -10.95 -8.25 -11.90
N LEU A 91 -10.71 -9.29 -11.10
CA LEU A 91 -9.39 -9.85 -10.89
C LEU A 91 -8.87 -10.52 -12.16
N GLU A 92 -9.69 -11.33 -12.83
CA GLU A 92 -9.34 -11.99 -14.10
C GLU A 92 -9.08 -10.99 -15.24
N GLN A 93 -9.77 -9.86 -15.24
CA GLN A 93 -9.60 -8.77 -16.22
C GLN A 93 -8.46 -7.80 -15.89
N GLY A 94 -7.71 -8.00 -14.79
CA GLY A 94 -6.63 -7.10 -14.37
C GLY A 94 -7.12 -5.71 -13.95
N GLN A 95 -8.36 -5.60 -13.44
CA GLN A 95 -8.96 -4.37 -12.92
C GLN A 95 -8.86 -4.24 -11.40
N ILE A 96 -8.29 -5.25 -10.74
CA ILE A 96 -7.83 -5.21 -9.35
C ILE A 96 -6.33 -5.36 -9.42
N LEU A 97 -5.64 -4.38 -8.83
CA LEU A 97 -4.23 -4.04 -9.02
C LEU A 97 -3.60 -4.67 -10.27
#